data_AF-G2GZZ9-F1
#
_entry.id   AF-G2GZZ9-F1
#
_cell.length_a   1.000
_cell.length_b   1.000
_cell.length_c   1.000
_cell.angle_alpha   90.00
_cell.angle_beta   90.00
_cell.angle_gamma   90.00
#
_symmetry.space_group_name_H-M   'P 1'
#
loop_
_entity.id
_entity.type
_entity.pdbx_description
1 polymer ?
#
loop_
_entity_poly.entity_id
_entity_poly.type
_entity_poly.pdbx_seq_one_letter_code
_entity_poly.pdbx_strand_id
1 'polypeptide(L)'
;SLYPGRLLDTIGHILAPLKIIAFSILGITAVLWPAGTSIPAIELYQQIPFSSGFINGYLTMDTLGALVFGIVIVNAARSRGVVSVGLLTRYTVLAGLIAGLGLTLLYLSLFKLGSSSGILTPDAQNGAVILHAYVQHTLGGLGSVFLAALIFIACIVTAIGLTCACAEFFSQYLPLSYRALVFILGIFSMLVSNLGLTHLIQISIPVLTAIYPPCIVLVALSFTLRWWHNATRIMPPVMLVSLLFGILDAIKASPFEQLLPTWLQHLPMVEQGLAWLLPSVLVFIGVGLLDRLYGSSDKV
;
A
#
# COMPACT_ATOMS: atom_id res chain seq x y z
N SER A 1 3.42 1.38 -29.59
CA SER A 1 2.49 2.52 -29.46
C SER A 1 2.15 2.70 -27.99
N LEU A 2 2.22 3.93 -27.48
CA LEU A 2 2.02 4.28 -26.05
C LEU A 2 0.52 4.33 -25.69
N TYR A 3 -0.18 3.20 -25.79
CA TYR A 3 -1.57 3.09 -25.32
C TYR A 3 -1.57 2.43 -23.92
N PRO A 4 -2.03 3.14 -22.86
CA PRO A 4 -1.93 2.67 -21.47
C PRO A 4 -2.52 1.27 -21.27
N GLY A 5 -3.69 1.00 -21.84
CA GLY A 5 -4.37 -0.30 -21.74
C GLY A 5 -3.60 -1.45 -22.39
N ARG A 6 -3.07 -1.26 -23.61
CA ARG A 6 -2.34 -2.33 -24.33
C ARG A 6 -0.96 -2.62 -23.75
N LEU A 7 -0.31 -1.61 -23.17
CA LEU A 7 1.04 -1.75 -22.61
C LEU A 7 1.02 -2.59 -21.33
N LEU A 8 0.04 -2.34 -20.45
CA LEU A 8 -0.22 -3.15 -19.26
C LEU A 8 -0.69 -4.57 -19.61
N ASP A 9 -1.58 -4.72 -20.60
CA ASP A 9 -2.04 -6.05 -21.02
C ASP A 9 -0.91 -6.88 -21.65
N THR A 10 -0.02 -6.27 -22.43
CA THR A 10 1.07 -7.01 -23.12
C THR A 10 2.20 -7.37 -22.17
N ILE A 11 2.61 -6.44 -21.30
CA ILE A 11 3.71 -6.66 -20.35
C ILE A 11 3.23 -7.52 -19.17
N GLY A 12 2.02 -7.23 -18.67
CA GLY A 12 1.42 -7.94 -17.54
C GLY A 12 1.12 -9.40 -17.84
N HIS A 13 0.73 -9.75 -19.07
CA HIS A 13 0.37 -11.13 -19.41
C HIS A 13 1.55 -12.12 -19.28
N ILE A 14 2.78 -11.67 -19.53
CA ILE A 14 3.99 -12.50 -19.43
C ILE A 14 4.72 -12.27 -18.10
N LEU A 15 4.88 -11.01 -17.68
CA LEU A 15 5.67 -10.71 -16.47
C LEU A 15 4.92 -11.04 -15.18
N ALA A 16 3.58 -10.92 -15.14
CA ALA A 16 2.82 -11.26 -13.94
C ALA A 16 2.90 -12.75 -13.56
N PRO A 17 2.65 -13.73 -14.46
CA PRO A 17 2.78 -15.14 -14.10
C PRO A 17 4.23 -15.50 -13.75
N LEU A 18 5.22 -14.95 -14.47
CA LEU A 18 6.63 -15.14 -14.17
C LEU A 18 6.98 -14.65 -12.75
N LYS A 19 6.50 -13.44 -12.38
CA LYS A 19 6.67 -12.87 -11.04
C LYS A 19 6.04 -13.76 -9.97
N ILE A 20 4.83 -14.25 -10.19
CA ILE A 20 4.12 -15.13 -9.25
C ILE A 20 4.90 -16.44 -9.04
N ILE A 21 5.38 -17.07 -10.12
CA ILE A 21 6.19 -18.29 -10.04
C ILE A 21 7.48 -18.02 -9.25
N ALA A 22 8.19 -16.94 -9.58
CA ALA A 22 9.45 -16.59 -8.93
C ALA A 22 9.27 -16.32 -7.43
N PHE A 23 8.23 -15.55 -7.05
CA PHE A 23 7.90 -15.34 -5.64
C PHE A 23 7.41 -16.58 -4.93
N SER A 24 6.69 -17.47 -5.62
CA SER A 24 6.24 -18.75 -5.05
C SER A 24 7.43 -19.65 -4.75
N ILE A 25 8.40 -19.75 -5.68
CA ILE A 25 9.66 -20.48 -5.44
C ILE A 25 10.36 -19.90 -4.22
N LEU A 26 10.58 -18.58 -4.19
CA LEU A 26 11.25 -17.91 -3.08
C LEU A 26 10.53 -18.13 -1.74
N GLY A 27 9.20 -17.99 -1.72
CA GLY A 27 8.39 -18.18 -0.52
C GLY A 27 8.38 -19.63 -0.03
N ILE A 28 8.28 -20.60 -0.93
CA ILE A 28 8.36 -22.03 -0.59
C ILE A 28 9.75 -22.36 -0.05
N THR A 29 10.82 -21.90 -0.70
CA THR A 29 12.19 -22.10 -0.21
C THR A 29 12.38 -21.48 1.17
N ALA A 30 11.88 -20.26 1.41
CA ALA A 30 11.92 -19.60 2.72
C ALA A 30 11.25 -20.41 3.85
N VAL A 31 10.16 -21.10 3.52
CA VAL A 31 9.40 -21.88 4.51
C VAL A 31 10.07 -23.23 4.77
N LEU A 32 10.56 -23.90 3.73
CA LEU A 32 11.15 -25.24 3.81
C LEU A 32 12.62 -25.22 4.29
N TRP A 33 13.37 -24.16 3.96
CA TRP A 33 14.81 -24.07 4.23
C TRP A 33 15.18 -22.79 5.00
N PRO A 34 14.74 -22.67 6.27
CA PRO A 34 15.08 -21.50 7.09
C PRO A 34 16.59 -21.40 7.28
N ALA A 35 17.14 -20.19 7.12
CA ALA A 35 18.59 -20.00 7.15
C ALA A 35 19.18 -19.96 8.57
N GLY A 36 18.34 -19.92 9.60
CA GLY A 36 18.72 -19.91 11.01
C GLY A 36 17.53 -20.09 11.94
N THR A 37 17.76 -19.97 13.24
CA THR A 37 16.70 -19.96 14.26
C THR A 37 16.01 -18.60 14.30
N SER A 38 14.71 -18.59 14.59
CA SER A 38 13.95 -17.35 14.73
C SER A 38 14.52 -16.50 15.87
N ILE A 39 14.80 -15.24 15.56
CA ILE A 39 15.26 -14.25 16.55
C ILE A 39 14.08 -13.85 17.45
N PRO A 40 14.31 -13.58 18.74
CA PRO A 40 13.27 -12.99 19.59
C PRO A 40 12.74 -11.68 19.00
N ALA A 41 11.45 -11.43 19.21
CA ALA A 41 10.84 -10.17 18.80
C ALA A 41 11.51 -8.99 19.52
N ILE A 42 11.74 -7.90 18.80
CA ILE A 42 12.21 -6.64 19.39
C ILE A 42 11.11 -6.03 20.29
N GLU A 43 11.52 -5.23 21.28
CA GLU A 43 10.64 -4.65 22.31
C GLU A 43 9.35 -4.03 21.74
N LEU A 44 9.47 -3.27 20.65
CA LEU A 44 8.35 -2.64 19.95
C LEU A 44 7.30 -3.67 19.46
N TYR A 45 7.73 -4.79 18.88
CA TYR A 45 6.83 -5.87 18.46
C TYR A 45 6.32 -6.73 19.63
N GLN A 46 6.97 -6.70 20.79
CA GLN A 46 6.47 -7.36 22.00
C GLN A 46 5.32 -6.57 22.63
N GLN A 47 5.42 -5.24 22.65
CA GLN A 47 4.42 -4.38 23.28
C GLN A 47 3.21 -4.11 22.38
N ILE A 48 3.42 -3.84 21.08
CA ILE A 48 2.38 -3.36 20.17
C ILE A 48 2.41 -4.01 18.77
N PRO A 49 2.41 -5.36 18.66
CA PRO A 49 2.60 -6.07 17.39
C PRO A 49 1.59 -5.69 16.29
N PHE A 50 0.34 -5.46 16.66
CA PHE A 50 -0.71 -5.10 15.70
C PHE A 50 -0.45 -3.73 15.07
N SER A 51 -0.27 -2.70 15.88
CA SER A 51 -0.10 -1.32 15.40
C SER A 51 1.19 -1.17 14.60
N SER A 52 2.27 -1.80 15.06
CA SER A 52 3.54 -1.85 14.32
C SER A 52 3.38 -2.55 12.98
N GLY A 53 2.70 -3.70 12.91
CA GLY A 53 2.41 -4.39 11.66
C GLY A 53 1.54 -3.55 10.71
N PHE A 54 0.51 -2.89 11.26
CA PHE A 54 -0.43 -2.07 10.51
C PHE A 54 0.25 -0.87 9.84
N ILE A 55 1.08 -0.12 10.59
CA ILE A 55 1.82 1.04 10.07
C ILE A 55 2.88 0.60 9.05
N ASN A 56 3.61 -0.47 9.33
CA ASN A 56 4.57 -1.01 8.34
C ASN A 56 3.86 -1.47 7.06
N GLY A 57 2.58 -1.89 7.15
CA GLY A 57 1.72 -2.16 6.01
C GLY A 57 1.52 -0.96 5.09
N TYR A 58 1.66 0.29 5.56
CA TYR A 58 1.56 1.47 4.69
C TYR A 58 2.66 1.50 3.63
N LEU A 59 3.82 0.92 3.92
CA LEU A 59 4.93 0.84 2.97
C LEU A 59 4.64 -0.07 1.78
N THR A 60 3.64 -0.96 1.85
CA THR A 60 3.28 -1.82 0.71
C THR A 60 2.57 -1.06 -0.40
N MET A 61 2.00 0.11 -0.10
CA MET A 61 1.28 0.96 -1.05
C MET A 61 0.04 0.31 -1.69
N ASP A 62 -0.41 -0.86 -1.22
CA ASP A 62 -1.50 -1.63 -1.85
C ASP A 62 -2.84 -0.89 -1.81
N THR A 63 -3.15 -0.21 -0.69
CA THR A 63 -4.40 0.56 -0.54
C THR A 63 -4.45 1.75 -1.50
N LEU A 64 -3.36 2.51 -1.61
CA LEU A 64 -3.26 3.62 -2.56
C LEU A 64 -3.29 3.12 -4.00
N GLY A 65 -2.58 2.03 -4.28
CA GLY A 65 -2.62 1.35 -5.57
C GLY A 65 -4.04 0.96 -5.97
N ALA A 66 -4.82 0.37 -5.06
CA ALA A 66 -6.21 -0.02 -5.34
C ALA A 66 -7.09 1.18 -5.71
N LEU A 67 -6.90 2.34 -5.08
CA LEU A 67 -7.63 3.57 -5.40
C LEU A 67 -7.28 4.12 -6.79
N VAL A 68 -6.00 4.09 -7.16
CA VAL A 68 -5.52 4.60 -8.46
C VAL A 68 -5.83 3.63 -9.61
N PHE A 69 -5.64 2.33 -9.40
CA PHE A 69 -5.83 1.30 -10.43
C PHE A 69 -7.25 0.72 -10.49
N GLY A 70 -8.13 1.06 -9.54
CA GLY A 70 -9.47 0.47 -9.45
C GLY A 70 -10.28 0.62 -10.74
N ILE A 71 -10.26 1.80 -11.36
CA ILE A 71 -10.97 2.05 -12.63
C ILE A 71 -10.38 1.25 -13.79
N VAL A 72 -9.05 1.05 -13.82
CA VAL A 72 -8.37 0.25 -14.85
C VAL A 72 -8.81 -1.21 -14.75
N ILE A 73 -8.88 -1.76 -13.54
CA ILE A 73 -9.36 -3.14 -13.29
C ILE A 73 -10.81 -3.29 -13.76
N VAL A 74 -11.67 -2.34 -13.41
CA VAL A 74 -13.08 -2.33 -13.82
C VAL A 74 -13.21 -2.26 -15.35
N ASN A 75 -12.46 -1.38 -16.00
CA ASN A 75 -12.48 -1.24 -17.45
C ASN A 75 -11.91 -2.47 -18.17
N ALA A 76 -10.88 -3.12 -17.61
CA ALA A 76 -10.34 -4.38 -18.12
C ALA A 76 -11.34 -5.54 -18.03
N ALA A 77 -12.15 -5.58 -16.97
CA ALA A 77 -13.23 -6.56 -16.86
C ALA A 77 -14.36 -6.28 -17.88
N ARG A 78 -14.73 -5.01 -18.08
CA ARG A 78 -15.73 -4.61 -19.09
C ARG A 78 -15.27 -4.90 -20.51
N SER A 79 -14.00 -4.66 -20.84
CA SER A 79 -13.44 -4.94 -22.18
C SER A 79 -13.45 -6.43 -22.53
N ARG A 80 -13.50 -7.32 -21.53
CA ARG A 80 -13.68 -8.77 -21.69
C ARG A 80 -15.16 -9.20 -21.80
N GLY A 81 -16.08 -8.27 -22.00
CA GLY A 81 -17.50 -8.55 -22.24
C GLY A 81 -18.36 -8.65 -20.96
N VAL A 82 -17.82 -8.30 -19.79
CA VAL A 82 -18.60 -8.28 -18.54
C VAL A 82 -19.40 -6.98 -18.44
N VAL A 83 -20.63 -6.98 -18.96
CA VAL A 83 -21.47 -5.78 -19.04
C VAL A 83 -22.35 -5.58 -17.80
N SER A 84 -22.83 -6.67 -17.16
CA SER A 84 -23.73 -6.53 -16.01
C SER A 84 -22.97 -6.10 -14.75
N VAL A 85 -23.51 -5.12 -14.02
CA VAL A 85 -22.92 -4.57 -12.78
C VAL A 85 -22.77 -5.64 -11.70
N GLY A 86 -23.74 -6.56 -11.60
CA GLY A 86 -23.70 -7.68 -10.65
C GLY A 86 -22.57 -8.67 -10.94
N LEU A 87 -22.40 -9.08 -12.19
CA LEU A 87 -21.30 -9.98 -12.58
C LEU A 87 -19.94 -9.29 -12.46
N LEU A 88 -19.85 -8.01 -12.85
CA LEU A 88 -18.65 -7.21 -12.69
C LEU A 88 -18.20 -7.18 -11.22
N THR A 89 -19.11 -6.84 -10.31
CA THR A 89 -18.83 -6.82 -8.87
C THR A 89 -18.40 -8.20 -8.37
N ARG A 90 -19.13 -9.26 -8.73
CA ARG A 90 -18.84 -10.63 -8.31
C ARG A 90 -17.46 -11.10 -8.77
N TYR A 91 -17.12 -10.88 -10.04
CA TYR A 91 -15.83 -11.29 -10.59
C TYR A 91 -14.67 -10.48 -10.01
N THR A 92 -14.85 -9.16 -9.83
CA THR A 92 -13.82 -8.33 -9.19
C THR A 92 -13.59 -8.73 -7.74
N VAL A 93 -14.64 -9.04 -6.96
CA VAL A 93 -14.51 -9.52 -5.58
C VAL A 93 -13.79 -10.87 -5.52
N LEU A 94 -14.18 -11.84 -6.36
CA LEU A 94 -13.51 -13.15 -6.39
C LEU A 94 -12.04 -13.03 -6.80
N ALA A 95 -11.73 -12.25 -7.83
CA ALA A 95 -10.36 -11.98 -8.24
C ALA A 95 -9.56 -11.30 -7.12
N GLY A 96 -10.16 -10.31 -6.44
CA GLY A 96 -9.55 -9.63 -5.29
C GLY A 96 -9.27 -10.56 -4.12
N LEU A 97 -10.18 -11.48 -3.78
CA LEU A 97 -9.97 -12.47 -2.73
C LEU A 97 -8.84 -13.44 -3.06
N ILE A 98 -8.78 -13.95 -4.31
CA ILE A 98 -7.70 -14.84 -4.75
C ILE A 98 -6.35 -14.10 -4.69
N ALA A 99 -6.29 -12.87 -5.19
CA ALA A 99 -5.09 -12.05 -5.14
C ALA A 99 -4.66 -11.72 -3.71
N GLY A 100 -5.61 -11.34 -2.84
CA GLY A 100 -5.36 -11.02 -1.44
C GLY A 100 -4.86 -12.22 -0.63
N LEU A 101 -5.42 -13.41 -0.88
CA LEU A 101 -4.93 -14.65 -0.25
C LEU A 101 -3.50 -14.96 -0.69
N GLY A 102 -3.21 -14.87 -1.99
CA GLY A 102 -1.86 -15.08 -2.52
C GLY A 102 -0.84 -14.10 -1.94
N LEU A 103 -1.19 -12.82 -1.85
CA LEU A 103 -0.34 -11.79 -1.26
C LEU A 103 -0.12 -12.01 0.25
N THR A 104 -1.15 -12.44 0.96
CA THR A 104 -1.06 -12.78 2.40
C THR A 104 -0.07 -13.93 2.63
N LEU A 105 -0.19 -15.02 1.85
CA LEU A 105 0.74 -16.15 1.94
C LEU A 105 2.18 -15.75 1.61
N LEU A 106 2.36 -14.87 0.62
CA LEU A 106 3.67 -14.32 0.28
C LEU A 106 4.27 -13.54 1.45
N TYR A 107 3.52 -12.61 2.06
CA TYR A 107 4.01 -11.84 3.20
C TYR A 107 4.35 -12.71 4.40
N LEU A 108 3.52 -13.71 4.72
CA LEU A 108 3.83 -14.66 5.80
C LEU A 108 5.15 -15.41 5.54
N SER A 109 5.40 -15.80 4.28
CA SER A 109 6.65 -16.45 3.87
C SER A 109 7.84 -15.51 4.04
N LEU A 110 7.70 -14.24 3.66
CA LEU A 110 8.74 -13.22 3.82
C LEU A 110 8.98 -12.83 5.29
N PHE A 111 7.96 -12.81 6.14
CA PHE A 111 8.14 -12.58 7.59
C PHE A 111 8.87 -13.76 8.25
N LYS A 112 8.58 -15.00 7.84
CA LYS A 112 9.33 -16.18 8.29
C LYS A 112 10.79 -16.11 7.81
N LEU A 113 11.02 -15.69 6.56
CA LEU A 113 12.36 -15.45 6.05
C LEU A 113 13.10 -14.41 6.90
N GLY A 114 12.49 -13.24 7.13
CA GLY A 114 13.10 -12.16 7.89
C GLY A 114 13.46 -12.57 9.32
N SER A 115 12.54 -13.23 10.03
CA SER A 115 12.75 -13.68 11.41
C SER A 115 13.82 -14.76 11.56
N SER A 116 13.96 -15.65 10.56
CA SER A 116 14.99 -16.71 10.57
C SER A 116 16.34 -16.27 10.02
N SER A 117 16.40 -15.16 9.28
CA SER A 117 17.63 -14.71 8.60
C SER A 117 18.38 -13.60 9.32
N GLY A 118 17.81 -12.92 10.32
CA GLY A 118 18.48 -11.78 10.93
C GLY A 118 19.75 -12.13 11.74
N ILE A 119 20.02 -13.40 12.04
CA ILE A 119 21.32 -13.82 12.61
C ILE A 119 22.45 -13.66 11.56
N LEU A 120 22.14 -13.81 10.27
CA LEU A 120 23.11 -13.69 9.17
C LEU A 120 23.52 -12.25 8.92
N THR A 121 22.67 -11.30 9.28
CA THR A 121 22.90 -9.86 9.10
C THR A 121 22.32 -9.08 10.27
N PRO A 122 23.01 -9.06 11.42
CA PRO A 122 22.56 -8.33 12.62
C PRO A 122 22.38 -6.83 12.37
N ASP A 123 23.20 -6.26 11.48
CA ASP A 123 23.20 -4.84 11.12
C ASP A 123 22.40 -4.53 9.84
N ALA A 124 21.46 -5.40 9.44
CA ALA A 124 20.64 -5.17 8.26
C ALA A 124 19.82 -3.88 8.39
N GLN A 125 20.07 -2.92 7.49
CA GLN A 125 19.35 -1.63 7.50
C GLN A 125 17.94 -1.72 6.89
N ASN A 126 17.66 -2.72 6.05
CA ASN A 126 16.38 -2.86 5.36
C ASN A 126 16.14 -4.30 4.87
N GLY A 127 14.90 -4.57 4.45
CA GLY A 127 14.49 -5.91 4.00
C GLY A 127 15.21 -6.43 2.76
N ALA A 128 15.75 -5.57 1.90
CA ALA A 128 16.49 -6.01 0.71
C ALA A 128 17.83 -6.66 1.09
N VAL A 129 18.52 -6.12 2.11
CA VAL A 129 19.76 -6.69 2.66
C VAL A 129 19.51 -8.07 3.24
N ILE A 130 18.43 -8.23 4.01
CA ILE A 130 18.04 -9.51 4.62
C ILE A 130 17.72 -10.54 3.53
N LEU A 131 16.94 -10.13 2.51
CA LEU A 131 16.55 -11.00 1.42
C LEU A 131 17.75 -11.50 0.61
N HIS A 132 18.68 -10.59 0.29
CA HIS A 132 19.91 -10.94 -0.41
C HIS A 132 20.81 -11.87 0.43
N ALA A 133 20.99 -11.57 1.72
CA ALA A 133 21.77 -12.43 2.62
C ALA A 133 21.18 -13.85 2.71
N TYR A 134 19.86 -13.96 2.85
CA TYR A 134 19.17 -15.25 2.84
C TYR A 134 19.38 -16.03 1.54
N VAL A 135 19.15 -15.39 0.39
CA VAL A 135 19.27 -16.05 -0.92
C VAL A 135 20.71 -16.46 -1.20
N GLN A 136 21.68 -15.60 -0.87
CA GLN A 136 23.09 -15.92 -1.03
C GLN A 136 23.51 -17.09 -0.15
N HIS A 137 22.97 -17.18 1.07
CA HIS A 137 23.25 -18.29 1.99
C HIS A 137 22.61 -19.61 1.53
N THR A 138 21.37 -19.58 1.04
CA THR A 138 20.60 -20.80 0.72
C THR A 138 20.80 -21.31 -0.71
N LEU A 139 20.95 -20.41 -1.68
CA LEU A 139 20.98 -20.72 -3.11
C LEU A 139 22.32 -20.33 -3.78
N GLY A 140 23.26 -19.74 -3.02
CA GLY A 140 24.57 -19.32 -3.51
C GLY A 140 24.50 -18.21 -4.57
N GLY A 141 25.56 -18.07 -5.36
CA GLY A 141 25.67 -17.02 -6.37
C GLY A 141 24.59 -17.07 -7.47
N LEU A 142 24.15 -18.27 -7.86
CA LEU A 142 23.03 -18.43 -8.81
C LEU A 142 21.72 -17.90 -8.22
N GLY A 143 21.50 -18.08 -6.91
CA GLY A 143 20.39 -17.50 -6.18
C GLY A 143 20.38 -15.98 -6.26
N SER A 144 21.53 -15.33 -6.08
CA SER A 144 21.62 -13.86 -6.13
C SER A 144 21.30 -13.29 -7.51
N VAL A 145 21.70 -13.98 -8.60
CA VAL A 145 21.29 -13.62 -9.96
C VAL A 145 19.77 -13.80 -10.15
N PHE A 146 19.22 -14.91 -9.66
CA PHE A 146 17.77 -15.14 -9.65
C PHE A 146 17.01 -14.04 -8.89
N LEU A 147 17.49 -13.65 -7.71
CA LEU A 147 16.88 -12.60 -6.91
C LEU A 147 16.94 -11.24 -7.61
N ALA A 148 18.08 -10.90 -8.23
CA ALA A 148 18.21 -9.67 -9.02
C ALA A 148 17.21 -9.63 -10.18
N ALA A 149 17.07 -10.74 -10.93
CA ALA A 149 16.08 -10.85 -12.00
C ALA A 149 14.64 -10.74 -11.48
N LEU A 150 14.33 -11.41 -10.37
CA LEU A 150 13.02 -11.37 -9.72
C LEU A 150 12.66 -9.94 -9.30
N ILE A 151 13.56 -9.25 -8.61
CA ILE A 151 13.34 -7.86 -8.16
C ILE A 151 13.15 -6.95 -9.38
N PHE A 152 13.99 -7.10 -10.41
CA PHE A 152 13.86 -6.31 -11.64
C PHE A 152 12.48 -6.49 -12.30
N ILE A 153 12.04 -7.75 -12.46
CA ILE A 153 10.71 -8.08 -13.03
C ILE A 153 9.58 -7.53 -12.15
N ALA A 154 9.70 -7.64 -10.83
CA ALA A 154 8.68 -7.13 -9.91
C ALA A 154 8.59 -5.60 -9.97
N CYS A 155 9.73 -4.91 -9.93
CA CYS A 155 9.79 -3.45 -9.93
C CYS A 155 9.39 -2.84 -11.28
N ILE A 156 9.75 -3.45 -12.42
CA ILE A 156 9.44 -2.88 -13.74
C ILE A 156 7.92 -2.85 -14.01
N VAL A 157 7.20 -3.91 -13.64
CA VAL A 157 5.73 -3.97 -13.82
C VAL A 157 5.03 -2.88 -13.00
N THR A 158 5.43 -2.73 -11.73
CA THR A 158 4.87 -1.72 -10.83
C THR A 158 5.24 -0.30 -11.28
N ALA A 159 6.50 -0.08 -11.69
CA ALA A 159 6.96 1.22 -12.18
C ALA A 159 6.22 1.64 -13.46
N ILE A 160 6.04 0.72 -14.42
CA ILE A 160 5.27 0.99 -15.64
C ILE A 160 3.82 1.31 -15.30
N GLY A 161 3.18 0.50 -14.44
CA GLY A 161 1.79 0.73 -14.04
C GLY A 161 1.58 2.08 -13.39
N LEU A 162 2.37 2.42 -12.37
CA LEU A 162 2.25 3.69 -11.65
C LEU A 162 2.56 4.88 -12.55
N THR A 163 3.61 4.80 -13.38
CA THR A 163 3.96 5.89 -14.29
C THR A 163 2.85 6.16 -15.30
N CYS A 164 2.28 5.10 -15.89
CA CYS A 164 1.15 5.22 -16.81
C CYS A 164 -0.09 5.81 -16.14
N ALA A 165 -0.48 5.30 -14.96
CA ALA A 165 -1.67 5.77 -14.26
C ALA A 165 -1.53 7.23 -13.79
N CYS A 166 -0.38 7.59 -13.23
CA CYS A 166 -0.10 8.98 -12.84
C CYS A 166 -0.09 9.91 -14.05
N ALA A 167 0.56 9.51 -15.15
CA ALA A 167 0.58 10.33 -16.36
C ALA A 167 -0.82 10.49 -16.97
N GLU A 168 -1.64 9.45 -16.98
CA GLU A 168 -3.03 9.51 -17.45
C GLU A 168 -3.87 10.43 -16.56
N PHE A 169 -3.79 10.27 -15.24
CA PHE A 169 -4.49 11.13 -14.29
C PHE A 169 -4.10 12.60 -14.44
N PHE A 170 -2.80 12.92 -14.38
CA PHE A 170 -2.34 14.30 -14.45
C PHE A 170 -2.55 14.94 -15.82
N SER A 171 -2.59 14.16 -16.90
CA SER A 171 -2.88 14.70 -18.25
C SER A 171 -4.31 15.26 -18.39
N GLN A 172 -5.23 14.87 -17.51
CA GLN A 172 -6.60 15.39 -17.50
C GLN A 172 -6.71 16.75 -16.78
N TYR A 173 -5.79 17.03 -15.85
CA TYR A 173 -5.84 18.23 -15.00
C TYR A 173 -4.75 19.26 -15.32
N LEU A 174 -3.62 18.84 -15.90
CA LEU A 174 -2.52 19.71 -16.26
C LEU A 174 -2.46 19.92 -17.79
N PRO A 175 -2.00 21.09 -18.27
CA PRO A 175 -1.81 21.37 -19.69
C PRO A 175 -0.55 20.68 -20.27
N LEU A 176 -0.28 19.43 -19.86
CA LEU A 176 0.88 18.64 -20.30
C LEU A 176 0.41 17.39 -21.04
N SER A 177 1.06 17.06 -22.15
CA SER A 177 0.75 15.82 -22.87
C SER A 177 1.14 14.59 -22.05
N TYR A 178 0.38 13.49 -22.20
CA TYR A 178 0.70 12.20 -21.58
C TYR A 178 2.16 11.79 -21.78
N ARG A 179 2.71 11.96 -22.99
CA ARG A 179 4.10 11.62 -23.30
C ARG A 179 5.09 12.44 -22.49
N ALA A 180 4.86 13.74 -22.36
CA ALA A 180 5.72 14.61 -21.56
C ALA A 180 5.69 14.20 -20.08
N LEU A 181 4.50 13.91 -19.54
CA LEU A 181 4.35 13.46 -18.15
C LEU A 181 5.08 12.13 -17.88
N VAL A 182 4.99 11.15 -18.79
CA VAL A 182 5.74 9.89 -18.66
C VAL A 182 7.24 10.13 -18.59
N PHE A 183 7.80 11.00 -19.44
CA PHE A 183 9.22 11.33 -19.40
C PHE A 183 9.62 12.07 -18.12
N ILE A 184 8.83 13.06 -17.69
CA ILE A 184 9.08 13.81 -16.46
C ILE A 184 9.09 12.87 -15.24
N LEU A 185 8.05 12.04 -15.11
CA LEU A 185 7.94 11.08 -14.01
C LEU A 185 9.06 10.03 -14.04
N GLY A 186 9.46 9.56 -15.23
CA GLY A 186 10.57 8.62 -15.39
C GLY A 186 11.91 9.21 -14.98
N ILE A 187 12.24 10.42 -15.45
CA ILE A 187 13.48 11.12 -15.10
C ILE A 187 13.50 11.45 -13.61
N PHE A 188 12.39 11.95 -13.06
CA PHE A 188 12.27 12.21 -11.63
C PHE A 188 12.51 10.94 -10.79
N SER A 189 11.86 9.83 -11.17
CA SER A 189 12.02 8.54 -10.47
C SER A 189 13.46 8.02 -10.56
N MET A 190 14.12 8.20 -11.72
CA MET A 190 15.53 7.85 -11.90
C MET A 190 16.42 8.66 -10.96
N LEU A 191 16.22 9.98 -10.86
CA LEU A 191 17.00 10.83 -9.96
C LEU A 191 16.80 10.41 -8.49
N VAL A 192 15.56 10.23 -8.07
CA VAL A 192 15.18 9.85 -6.69
C VAL A 192 15.69 8.45 -6.34
N SER A 193 15.74 7.51 -7.28
CA SER A 193 16.24 6.14 -7.03
C SER A 193 17.72 6.09 -6.60
N ASN A 194 18.51 7.12 -6.88
CA ASN A 194 19.91 7.19 -6.46
C ASN A 194 20.11 7.54 -4.97
N LEU A 195 19.05 7.94 -4.25
CA LEU A 195 19.12 8.31 -2.82
C LEU A 195 19.29 7.10 -1.89
N GLY A 196 19.04 5.88 -2.38
CA GLY A 196 19.11 4.65 -1.60
C GLY A 196 17.82 4.32 -0.83
N LEU A 197 17.54 3.03 -0.67
CA LEU A 197 16.26 2.52 -0.13
C LEU A 197 15.98 3.01 1.30
N THR A 198 16.98 3.03 2.17
CA THR A 198 16.81 3.44 3.58
C THR A 198 16.34 4.89 3.70
N HIS A 199 16.93 5.80 2.93
CA HIS A 199 16.51 7.21 2.91
C HIS A 199 15.13 7.39 2.28
N LEU A 200 14.83 6.64 1.20
CA LEU A 200 13.50 6.67 0.60
C LEU A 200 12.42 6.21 1.59
N ILE A 201 12.68 5.18 2.39
CA ILE A 201 11.76 4.72 3.44
C ILE A 201 11.58 5.81 4.51
N GLN A 202 12.67 6.40 5.01
CA GLN A 202 12.61 7.47 6.01
C GLN A 202 11.77 8.67 5.57
N ILE A 203 11.87 9.06 4.30
CA ILE A 203 11.06 10.15 3.73
C ILE A 203 9.62 9.70 3.48
N SER A 204 9.42 8.45 3.04
CA SER A 204 8.10 7.95 2.66
C SER A 204 7.21 7.69 3.87
N ILE A 205 7.76 7.22 5.01
CA ILE A 205 6.95 6.89 6.21
C ILE A 205 6.06 8.06 6.64
N PRO A 206 6.58 9.28 6.90
CA PRO A 206 5.73 10.41 7.28
C PRO A 206 4.64 10.72 6.24
N VAL A 207 5.00 10.73 4.96
CA VAL A 207 4.07 11.04 3.87
C VAL A 207 2.93 10.00 3.80
N LEU A 208 3.28 8.72 3.91
CA LEU A 208 2.32 7.61 3.90
C LEU A 208 1.41 7.66 5.13
N THR A 209 1.98 7.90 6.32
CA THR A 209 1.22 8.03 7.57
C THR A 209 0.19 9.17 7.52
N ALA A 210 0.48 10.26 6.80
CA ALA A 210 -0.49 11.34 6.60
C ALA A 210 -1.62 10.97 5.62
N ILE A 211 -1.30 10.29 4.53
CA ILE A 211 -2.23 10.06 3.41
C ILE A 211 -3.10 8.80 3.62
N TYR A 212 -2.59 7.77 4.31
CA TYR A 212 -3.30 6.51 4.51
C TYR A 212 -4.62 6.63 5.29
N PRO A 213 -4.70 7.39 6.40
CA PRO A 213 -5.93 7.54 7.17
C PRO A 213 -7.17 7.95 6.35
N PRO A 214 -7.16 9.04 5.55
CA PRO A 214 -8.32 9.38 4.72
C PRO A 214 -8.60 8.34 3.63
N CYS A 215 -7.59 7.65 3.09
CA CYS A 215 -7.80 6.58 2.12
C CYS A 215 -8.52 5.36 2.74
N ILE A 216 -8.12 4.96 3.96
CA ILE A 216 -8.77 3.86 4.69
C ILE A 216 -10.22 4.23 5.02
N VAL A 217 -10.44 5.46 5.50
CA VAL A 217 -11.80 5.99 5.77
C VAL A 217 -12.64 5.96 4.49
N LEU A 218 -12.11 6.40 3.35
CA LEU A 218 -12.80 6.41 2.07
C LEU A 218 -13.23 4.99 1.65
N VAL A 219 -12.33 4.00 1.79
CA VAL A 219 -12.65 2.60 1.51
C VAL A 219 -13.73 2.08 2.45
N ALA A 220 -13.61 2.32 3.75
CA ALA A 220 -14.59 1.88 4.75
C ALA A 220 -15.98 2.51 4.50
N LEU A 221 -16.03 3.81 4.25
CA LEU A 221 -17.28 4.52 3.99
C LEU A 221 -17.94 4.09 2.70
N SER A 222 -17.17 3.67 1.69
CA SER A 222 -17.71 3.15 0.42
C SER A 222 -18.61 1.92 0.61
N PHE A 223 -18.37 1.10 1.65
CA PHE A 223 -19.27 -0.02 1.98
C PHE A 223 -20.57 0.42 2.66
N THR A 224 -20.58 1.59 3.29
CA THR A 224 -21.72 2.12 4.05
C THR A 224 -22.58 3.12 3.25
N LEU A 225 -22.21 3.43 2.01
CA LEU A 225 -22.88 4.43 1.15
C LEU A 225 -24.42 4.29 1.12
N ARG A 226 -24.94 3.06 1.13
CA ARG A 226 -26.39 2.78 1.07
C ARG A 226 -27.13 3.01 2.39
N TRP A 227 -26.41 3.21 3.49
CA TRP A 227 -27.00 3.38 4.83
C TRP A 227 -27.34 4.83 5.15
N TRP A 228 -26.87 5.76 4.32
CA TRP A 228 -26.92 7.20 4.57
C TRP A 228 -27.91 7.90 3.65
N HIS A 229 -28.53 8.96 4.15
CA HIS A 229 -29.39 9.83 3.34
C HIS A 229 -28.54 10.72 2.46
N ASN A 230 -27.46 11.30 3.01
CA ASN A 230 -26.51 12.11 2.26
C ASN A 230 -25.06 11.74 2.58
N ALA A 231 -24.48 10.86 1.76
CA ALA A 231 -23.08 10.44 1.89
C ALA A 231 -22.08 11.62 1.87
N THR A 232 -22.41 12.70 1.13
CA THR A 232 -21.58 13.90 1.04
C THR A 232 -21.55 14.70 2.35
N ARG A 233 -22.50 14.50 3.26
CA ARG A 233 -22.45 15.11 4.61
C ARG A 233 -21.53 14.36 5.56
N ILE A 234 -21.35 13.06 5.35
CA ILE A 234 -20.59 12.18 6.26
C ILE A 234 -19.14 12.05 5.81
N MET A 235 -18.92 11.90 4.51
CA MET A 235 -17.61 11.53 3.98
C MET A 235 -16.54 12.62 4.13
N PRO A 236 -16.77 13.89 3.73
CA PRO A 236 -15.78 14.95 3.89
C PRO A 236 -15.33 15.22 5.34
N PRO A 237 -16.21 15.37 6.36
CA PRO A 237 -15.75 15.67 7.71
C PRO A 237 -14.95 14.53 8.33
N VAL A 238 -15.34 13.26 8.10
CA VAL A 238 -14.58 12.11 8.62
C VAL A 238 -13.21 12.01 7.95
N MET A 239 -13.13 12.22 6.63
CA MET A 239 -11.85 12.24 5.91
C MET A 239 -10.97 13.42 6.31
N LEU A 240 -11.55 14.59 6.57
CA LEU A 240 -10.79 15.76 6.99
C LEU A 240 -10.18 15.54 8.37
N VAL A 241 -10.94 14.98 9.30
CA VAL A 241 -10.45 14.64 10.65
C VAL A 241 -9.37 13.57 10.57
N SER A 242 -9.56 12.51 9.79
CA SER A 242 -8.53 11.48 9.63
C SER A 242 -7.24 12.03 9.01
N LEU A 243 -7.35 12.95 8.04
CA LEU A 243 -6.20 13.63 7.45
C LEU A 243 -5.48 14.53 8.47
N LEU A 244 -6.22 15.33 9.25
CA LEU A 244 -5.63 16.21 10.26
C LEU A 244 -4.82 15.41 11.28
N PHE A 245 -5.40 14.35 11.84
CA PHE A 245 -4.70 13.50 12.80
C PHE A 245 -3.61 12.63 12.15
N GLY A 246 -3.78 12.24 10.88
CA GLY A 246 -2.72 11.59 10.11
C GLY A 246 -1.49 12.49 9.90
N ILE A 247 -1.69 13.79 9.66
CA ILE A 247 -0.60 14.77 9.58
C ILE A 247 0.11 14.90 10.94
N LEU A 248 -0.63 14.85 12.06
CA LEU A 248 -0.02 14.85 13.39
C LEU A 248 0.88 13.62 13.61
N ASP A 249 0.39 12.42 13.27
CA ASP A 249 1.18 11.19 13.32
C ASP A 249 2.39 11.26 12.37
N ALA A 250 2.25 11.89 11.20
CA ALA A 250 3.33 12.10 10.26
C ALA A 250 4.43 13.04 10.79
N ILE A 251 4.05 14.14 11.45
CA ILE A 251 5.00 15.05 12.09
C ILE A 251 5.77 14.32 13.20
N LYS A 252 5.07 13.49 13.99
CA LYS A 252 5.70 12.67 15.03
C LYS A 252 6.68 11.66 14.45
N ALA A 253 6.35 11.07 13.30
CA ALA A 253 7.23 10.15 12.59
C ALA A 253 8.40 10.84 11.85
N SER A 254 8.47 12.18 11.89
CA SER A 254 9.47 13.00 11.21
C SER A 254 10.47 13.59 12.23
N PRO A 255 11.62 14.12 11.79
CA PRO A 255 12.58 14.79 12.69
C PRO A 255 12.03 16.04 13.38
N PHE A 256 10.81 16.47 13.04
CA PHE A 256 10.12 17.64 13.57
C PHE A 256 9.24 17.32 14.79
N GLU A 257 9.38 16.16 15.43
CA GLU A 257 8.60 15.77 16.61
C GLU A 257 8.59 16.85 17.72
N GLN A 258 9.70 17.58 17.89
CA GLN A 258 9.85 18.62 18.92
C GLN A 258 8.92 19.83 18.73
N LEU A 259 8.32 20.00 17.55
CA LEU A 259 7.33 21.05 17.28
C LEU A 259 5.93 20.66 17.78
N LEU A 260 5.71 19.39 18.18
CA LEU A 260 4.42 18.94 18.67
C LEU A 260 4.22 19.37 20.13
N PRO A 261 3.04 19.92 20.48
CA PRO A 261 2.70 20.22 21.85
C PRO A 261 2.69 18.95 22.73
N THR A 262 3.15 19.05 23.97
CA THR A 262 3.17 17.91 24.91
C THR A 262 1.78 17.33 25.20
N TRP A 263 0.71 18.13 25.11
CA TRP A 263 -0.67 17.64 25.30
C TRP A 263 -1.11 16.62 24.23
N LEU A 264 -0.51 16.64 23.04
CA LEU A 264 -0.79 15.67 21.99
C LEU A 264 -0.33 14.26 22.37
N GLN A 265 0.66 14.13 23.27
CA GLN A 265 1.17 12.82 23.72
C GLN A 265 0.16 12.08 24.60
N HIS A 266 -0.84 12.77 25.16
CA HIS A 266 -1.88 12.17 26.00
C HIS A 266 -3.09 11.67 25.21
N LEU A 267 -3.14 11.87 23.89
CA LEU A 267 -4.23 11.35 23.08
C LEU A 267 -4.14 9.80 23.00
N PRO A 268 -5.26 9.09 23.17
CA PRO A 268 -5.28 7.63 23.08
C PRO A 268 -4.81 7.18 21.68
N MET A 269 -4.01 6.11 21.64
CA MET A 269 -3.42 5.53 20.43
C MET A 269 -2.33 6.35 19.72
N VAL A 270 -1.91 7.50 20.26
CA VAL A 270 -0.75 8.27 19.72
C VAL A 270 0.57 7.50 19.86
N GLU A 271 0.76 6.76 20.96
CA GLU A 271 1.94 5.90 21.13
C GLU A 271 2.00 4.79 20.08
N GLN A 272 0.85 4.40 19.56
CA GLN A 272 0.70 3.35 18.56
C GLN A 272 0.72 3.88 17.12
N GLY A 273 0.83 5.19 16.91
CA GLY A 273 0.78 5.84 15.58
C GLY A 273 -0.58 5.73 14.88
N LEU A 274 -1.65 5.59 15.65
CA LEU A 274 -3.05 5.46 15.18
C LEU A 274 -3.93 6.57 15.77
N ALA A 275 -3.37 7.77 15.94
CA ALA A 275 -4.07 8.90 16.55
C ALA A 275 -5.32 9.29 15.76
N TRP A 276 -5.33 9.03 14.46
CA TRP A 276 -6.45 9.32 13.57
C TRP A 276 -7.68 8.43 13.81
N LEU A 277 -7.52 7.21 14.32
CA LEU A 277 -8.59 6.21 14.32
C LEU A 277 -9.75 6.64 15.23
N LEU A 278 -9.47 6.94 16.50
CA LEU A 278 -10.50 7.28 17.47
C LEU A 278 -11.27 8.57 17.11
N PRO A 279 -10.61 9.71 16.79
CA PRO A 279 -11.31 10.93 16.38
C PRO A 279 -12.16 10.72 15.13
N SER A 280 -11.67 9.95 14.15
CA SER A 280 -12.42 9.67 12.92
C SER A 280 -13.68 8.86 13.21
N VAL A 281 -13.59 7.84 14.08
CA VAL A 281 -14.75 7.04 14.49
C VAL A 281 -15.77 7.88 15.26
N LEU A 282 -15.32 8.76 16.18
CA LEU A 282 -16.21 9.64 16.93
C LEU A 282 -16.97 10.60 16.01
N VAL A 283 -16.27 11.20 15.04
CA VAL A 283 -16.90 12.11 14.06
C VAL A 283 -17.82 11.34 13.13
N PHE A 284 -17.45 10.12 12.71
CA PHE A 284 -18.31 9.25 11.92
C PHE A 284 -19.62 8.92 12.65
N ILE A 285 -19.56 8.54 13.92
CA ILE A 285 -20.74 8.27 14.74
C ILE A 285 -21.58 9.55 14.91
N GLY A 286 -20.94 10.67 15.25
CA GLY A 286 -21.62 11.95 15.45
C GLY A 286 -22.37 12.42 14.20
N VAL A 287 -21.67 12.50 13.06
CA VAL A 287 -22.27 12.94 11.79
C VAL A 287 -23.26 11.91 11.25
N GLY A 288 -23.02 10.62 11.45
CA GLY A 288 -23.97 9.56 11.07
C GLY A 288 -25.28 9.61 11.86
N LEU A 289 -25.22 9.94 13.16
CA LEU A 289 -26.42 10.19 13.97
C LEU A 289 -27.16 11.45 13.50
N LEU A 290 -26.44 12.53 13.21
CA LEU A 290 -27.03 13.76 12.68
C LEU A 290 -27.70 13.51 11.31
N ASP A 291 -27.08 12.74 10.41
CA ASP A 291 -27.69 12.39 9.12
C ASP A 291 -28.98 11.57 9.28
N ARG A 292 -29.04 10.68 10.27
CA ARG A 292 -30.28 9.94 10.58
C ARG A 292 -31.37 10.80 11.23
N LEU A 293 -30.99 11.76 12.07
CA LEU A 293 -31.93 12.66 12.75
C LEU A 293 -32.47 13.75 11.81
N TYR A 294 -31.63 14.29 10.92
CA TYR A 294 -31.99 15.35 9.97
C TYR A 294 -32.40 14.84 8.58
N GLY A 295 -32.24 13.54 8.29
CA GLY A 295 -32.52 12.91 6.99
C GLY A 295 -34.01 12.71 6.65
N SER A 296 -34.94 13.31 7.40
CA SER A 296 -36.38 13.16 7.16
C SER A 296 -36.97 14.13 6.12
N SER A 297 -36.17 14.89 5.38
CA SER A 297 -36.70 15.69 4.27
C SER A 297 -35.97 15.36 2.98
N ASP A 298 -36.75 14.95 1.98
CA ASP A 298 -36.39 14.85 0.56
C ASP A 298 -35.81 13.49 0.11
N LYS A 299 -36.65 12.46 0.16
CA LYS A 299 -36.70 11.50 -0.94
C LYS A 299 -37.74 12.00 -1.95
N VAL A 300 -37.29 12.69 -2.98
CA VAL A 300 -38.02 12.88 -4.25
C VAL A 300 -37.19 12.23 -5.35
#